data_AF-A0A1R0Y5P7-F1
#
_entry.id   AF-A0A1R0Y5P7-F1
#
_cell.length_a   1.000
_cell.length_b   1.000
_cell.length_c   1.000
_cell.angle_alpha   90.00
_cell.angle_beta   90.00
_cell.angle_gamma   90.00
#
_symmetry.space_group_name_H-M   'P 1'
#
loop_
_entity.id
_entity.type
_entity.pdbx_description
1 polymer ?
#
loop_
_entity_poly.entity_id
_entity_poly.type
_entity_poly.pdbx_seq_one_letter_code
_entity_poly.pdbx_strand_id
1 'polypeptide(L)'
;MELTEEMLKSEGWAYLFDLTFLEHTDDEDAIKQHIWSIYKTAIDGLLNQRSKKLKKGPIVVWYCLKKVTGDQNQLVDGYILMITPYYRKLTGRDSDPIVESMWKHKGYIRASSAIPLLEGAVPACILTEGEVYPLDSDETFSESLSELFEEHQYMLSLVNPRMELRSNPYQN
;
A
#
# COMPACT_ATOMS: atom_id res chain seq x y z
N MET A 1 -7.72 4.44 17.27
CA MET A 1 -8.41 3.28 16.66
C MET A 1 -7.33 2.27 16.34
N GLU A 2 -7.47 1.02 16.77
CA GLU A 2 -6.45 -0.02 16.55
C GLU A 2 -6.63 -0.69 15.19
N LEU A 3 -5.53 -1.00 14.52
CA LEU A 3 -5.53 -1.81 13.31
C LEU A 3 -5.80 -3.27 13.67
N THR A 4 -6.57 -3.96 12.84
CA THR A 4 -6.86 -5.39 13.01
C THR A 4 -5.97 -6.25 12.12
N GLU A 5 -5.72 -7.48 12.53
CA GLU A 5 -4.99 -8.48 11.74
C GLU A 5 -5.61 -8.70 10.35
N GLU A 6 -6.95 -8.68 10.26
CA GLU A 6 -7.67 -8.82 8.99
C GLU A 6 -7.31 -7.70 7.99
N MET A 7 -7.09 -6.47 8.48
CA MET A 7 -6.69 -5.34 7.61
C MET A 7 -5.30 -5.55 7.02
N LEU A 8 -4.39 -6.17 7.76
CA LEU A 8 -3.01 -6.45 7.32
C LEU A 8 -2.95 -7.51 6.22
N LYS A 9 -3.87 -8.49 6.27
CA LYS A 9 -3.96 -9.62 5.33
C LYS A 9 -4.91 -9.35 4.16
N SER A 10 -5.58 -8.20 4.13
CA SER A 10 -6.60 -7.89 3.13
C SER A 10 -6.03 -7.51 1.76
N GLU A 11 -6.73 -7.92 0.70
CA GLU A 11 -6.44 -7.50 -0.67
C GLU A 11 -7.25 -6.24 -1.00
N GLY A 12 -6.53 -5.19 -1.41
CA GLY A 12 -7.10 -3.91 -1.79
C GLY A 12 -6.64 -3.43 -3.17
N TRP A 13 -6.74 -2.12 -3.40
CA TRP A 13 -6.09 -1.51 -4.55
C TRP A 13 -4.62 -1.26 -4.23
N ALA A 14 -3.76 -1.56 -5.19
CA ALA A 14 -2.33 -1.25 -5.13
C ALA A 14 -1.97 -0.37 -6.32
N TYR A 15 -1.08 0.58 -6.11
CA TYR A 15 -0.57 1.48 -7.14
C TYR A 15 0.94 1.52 -7.02
N LEU A 16 1.62 1.16 -8.10
CA LEU A 16 3.08 1.09 -8.15
C LEU A 16 3.59 2.30 -8.93
N PHE A 17 4.70 2.87 -8.47
CA PHE A 17 5.33 4.03 -9.09
C PHE A 17 6.83 3.80 -9.22
N ASP A 18 7.32 3.88 -10.45
CA ASP A 18 8.73 3.94 -10.82
C ASP A 18 9.29 5.33 -10.43
N LEU A 19 10.30 5.37 -9.56
CA LEU A 19 10.91 6.62 -9.11
C LEU A 19 12.19 6.99 -9.88
N THR A 20 12.64 6.19 -10.85
CA THR A 20 13.91 6.44 -11.58
C THR A 20 13.95 7.80 -12.25
N PHE A 21 12.79 8.31 -12.67
CA PHE A 21 12.71 9.63 -13.31
C PHE A 21 13.10 10.79 -12.38
N LEU A 22 13.24 10.53 -11.08
CA LEU A 22 13.69 11.46 -10.06
C LEU A 22 15.14 11.23 -9.64
N GLU A 23 15.82 10.15 -10.05
CA GLU A 23 17.20 9.86 -9.62
C GLU A 23 18.23 10.88 -10.13
N HIS A 24 17.88 11.67 -11.14
CA HIS A 24 18.75 12.68 -11.76
C HIS A 24 18.32 14.11 -11.45
N THR A 25 17.49 14.31 -10.43
CA THR A 25 17.10 15.65 -9.97
C THR A 25 18.14 16.21 -9.00
N ASP A 26 18.40 17.51 -9.10
CA ASP A 26 19.25 18.24 -8.13
C ASP A 26 18.51 18.53 -6.80
N ASP A 27 17.22 18.19 -6.71
CA ASP A 27 16.37 18.39 -5.53
C ASP A 27 16.33 17.13 -4.64
N GLU A 28 17.05 17.17 -3.52
CA GLU A 28 17.11 16.08 -2.53
C GLU A 28 15.73 15.69 -1.95
N ASP A 29 14.72 16.57 -2.04
CA ASP A 29 13.36 16.32 -1.56
C ASP A 29 12.38 15.91 -2.67
N ALA A 30 12.83 15.80 -3.93
CA ALA A 30 11.93 15.51 -5.05
C ALA A 30 11.15 14.19 -4.89
N ILE A 31 11.80 13.14 -4.36
CA ILE A 31 11.14 11.86 -4.06
C ILE A 31 10.04 12.05 -3.01
N LYS A 32 10.34 12.77 -1.92
CA LYS A 32 9.36 13.02 -0.85
C LYS A 32 8.19 13.84 -1.36
N GLN A 33 8.44 14.88 -2.14
CA GLN A 33 7.41 15.71 -2.75
C GLN A 33 6.51 14.90 -3.70
N HIS A 34 7.12 14.02 -4.49
CA HIS A 34 6.36 13.16 -5.41
C HIS A 34 5.48 12.15 -4.66
N ILE A 35 6.03 11.46 -3.66
CA ILE A 35 5.28 10.54 -2.79
C ILE A 35 4.13 11.29 -2.09
N TRP A 36 4.40 12.49 -1.56
CA TRP A 36 3.37 13.31 -0.94
C TRP A 36 2.25 13.68 -1.92
N SER A 37 2.60 14.00 -3.16
CA SER A 37 1.65 14.30 -4.23
C SER A 37 0.75 13.10 -4.57
N ILE A 38 1.34 11.91 -4.68
CA ILE A 38 0.61 10.65 -4.88
C ILE A 38 -0.35 10.42 -3.71
N TYR A 39 0.18 10.47 -2.49
CA TYR A 39 -0.57 10.26 -1.27
C TYR A 39 -1.77 11.20 -1.16
N LYS A 40 -1.53 12.51 -1.34
CA LYS A 40 -2.58 13.53 -1.32
C LYS A 40 -3.64 13.28 -2.40
N THR A 41 -3.23 12.94 -3.62
CA THR A 41 -4.17 12.62 -4.69
C THR A 41 -5.07 11.44 -4.32
N ALA A 42 -4.53 10.44 -3.63
CA ALA A 42 -5.30 9.28 -3.20
C ALA A 42 -6.31 9.65 -2.12
N ILE A 43 -5.88 10.39 -1.09
CA ILE A 43 -6.75 10.87 -0.02
C ILE A 43 -7.87 11.76 -0.58
N ASP A 44 -7.52 12.78 -1.36
CA ASP A 44 -8.50 13.68 -1.98
C ASP A 44 -9.46 12.91 -2.90
N GLY A 45 -8.92 11.96 -3.66
CA GLY A 45 -9.68 11.09 -4.54
C GLY A 45 -10.72 10.26 -3.79
N LEU A 46 -10.35 9.67 -2.64
CA LEU A 46 -11.23 8.85 -1.79
C LEU A 46 -12.27 9.70 -1.05
N LEU A 47 -11.87 10.83 -0.47
CA LEU A 47 -12.77 11.73 0.27
C LEU A 47 -13.87 12.32 -0.63
N ASN A 48 -13.53 12.62 -1.88
CA ASN A 48 -14.47 13.17 -2.86
C ASN A 48 -15.42 12.12 -3.45
N GLN A 49 -15.28 10.83 -3.11
CA GLN A 49 -16.18 9.81 -3.61
C GLN A 49 -17.58 9.91 -3.01
N ARG A 50 -18.56 10.07 -3.89
CA ARG A 50 -19.99 10.08 -3.53
C ARG A 50 -20.55 8.68 -3.27
N SER A 51 -19.78 7.64 -3.59
CA SER A 51 -20.22 6.25 -3.45
C SER A 51 -20.46 5.88 -2.00
N LYS A 52 -21.73 5.59 -1.65
CA LYS A 52 -22.11 5.05 -0.33
C LYS A 52 -21.39 3.73 0.00
N LYS A 53 -20.84 3.01 -1.00
CA LYS A 53 -20.10 1.76 -0.78
C LYS A 53 -18.76 1.97 -0.09
N LEU A 54 -18.07 3.09 -0.38
CA LEU A 54 -16.77 3.44 0.21
C LEU A 54 -16.92 4.04 1.61
N LYS A 55 -18.14 4.46 1.96
CA LYS A 55 -18.49 4.95 3.30
C LYS A 55 -18.86 3.82 4.28
N LYS A 56 -18.74 2.55 3.88
CA LYS A 56 -19.08 1.39 4.72
C LYS A 56 -17.85 0.87 5.46
N GLY A 57 -17.39 1.64 6.44
CA GLY A 57 -16.31 1.27 7.35
C GLY A 57 -14.96 1.89 7.00
N PRO A 58 -13.95 1.67 7.87
CA PRO A 58 -12.64 2.28 7.72
C PRO A 58 -11.89 1.74 6.51
N ILE A 59 -11.10 2.62 5.90
CA ILE A 59 -10.16 2.33 4.82
C ILE A 59 -8.76 2.66 5.32
N VAL A 60 -7.84 1.71 5.26
CA VAL A 60 -6.44 1.94 5.64
C VAL A 60 -5.62 2.22 4.39
N VAL A 61 -4.78 3.24 4.48
CA VAL A 61 -3.78 3.56 3.46
C VAL A 61 -2.44 3.06 3.95
N TRP A 62 -1.78 2.26 3.12
CA TRP A 62 -0.48 1.68 3.38
C TRP A 62 0.51 2.14 2.33
N TYR A 63 1.78 2.11 2.69
CA TYR A 63 2.83 2.34 1.73
C TYR A 63 4.09 1.55 2.04
N CYS A 64 4.90 1.33 1.02
CA CYS A 64 6.30 0.94 1.17
C CYS A 64 7.15 1.49 0.04
N LEU A 65 8.44 1.65 0.31
CA LEU A 65 9.47 1.80 -0.69
C LEU A 65 10.13 0.44 -0.90
N LYS A 66 10.21 -0.01 -2.15
CA LYS A 66 10.87 -1.28 -2.50
C LYS A 66 11.30 -1.29 -3.95
N LYS A 67 12.12 -2.28 -4.31
CA LYS A 67 12.41 -2.54 -5.71
C LYS A 67 11.15 -3.03 -6.44
N VAL A 68 10.81 -2.37 -7.54
CA VAL A 68 9.71 -2.73 -8.44
C VAL A 68 10.25 -2.98 -9.85
N THR A 69 9.49 -3.66 -10.70
CA THR A 69 9.82 -3.77 -12.12
C THR A 69 9.39 -2.47 -12.82
N GLY A 70 10.38 -1.65 -13.20
CA GLY A 70 10.18 -0.38 -13.90
C GLY A 70 9.79 -0.55 -15.37
N ASP A 71 9.56 0.58 -16.05
CA ASP A 71 9.07 0.62 -17.44
C ASP A 71 10.01 -0.05 -18.46
N GLN A 72 11.29 -0.22 -18.11
CA GLN A 72 12.29 -0.90 -18.94
C GLN A 72 12.52 -2.38 -18.54
N ASN A 73 11.60 -2.98 -17.77
CA ASN A 73 11.74 -4.33 -17.19
C ASN A 73 12.98 -4.51 -16.30
N GLN A 74 13.47 -3.42 -15.70
CA GLN A 74 14.59 -3.44 -14.75
C GLN A 74 14.06 -3.29 -13.32
N LEU A 75 14.81 -3.80 -12.34
CA LEU A 75 14.50 -3.58 -10.93
C LEU A 75 14.96 -2.18 -10.52
N VAL A 76 14.02 -1.35 -10.10
CA VAL A 76 14.24 0.07 -9.81
C VAL A 76 13.64 0.45 -8.47
N ASP A 77 14.08 1.57 -7.88
CA ASP A 77 13.44 2.10 -6.68
C ASP A 77 12.01 2.52 -7.00
N GLY A 78 11.08 1.97 -6.22
CA GLY A 78 9.67 2.18 -6.43
C GLY A 78 8.94 2.49 -5.16
N TYR A 79 7.81 3.16 -5.33
CA TYR A 79 6.84 3.43 -4.28
C TYR A 79 5.57 2.62 -4.54
N ILE A 80 5.08 1.95 -3.51
CA ILE A 80 3.79 1.26 -3.56
C ILE A 80 2.85 1.94 -2.59
N LEU A 81 1.69 2.37 -3.10
CA LEU A 81 0.55 2.80 -2.30
C LEU A 81 -0.50 1.69 -2.32
N MET A 82 -0.97 1.26 -1.15
CA MET A 82 -2.06 0.29 -1.03
C MET A 82 -3.22 0.86 -0.23
N ILE A 83 -4.43 0.48 -0.61
CA ILE A 83 -5.67 0.94 0.02
C ILE A 83 -6.54 -0.28 0.31
N THR A 84 -6.76 -0.57 1.59
CA THR A 84 -7.55 -1.73 2.01
C THR A 84 -8.75 -1.34 2.89
N PRO A 85 -9.98 -1.77 2.55
CA PRO A 85 -11.16 -1.48 3.36
C PRO A 85 -11.49 -2.65 4.30
N TYR A 86 -12.23 -2.34 5.35
CA TYR A 86 -12.54 -3.27 6.43
C TYR A 86 -13.50 -4.42 6.03
N TYR A 87 -14.56 -4.15 5.24
CA TYR A 87 -15.68 -5.11 5.13
C TYR A 87 -15.85 -5.81 3.76
N ARG A 88 -15.02 -5.53 2.75
CA ARG A 88 -15.13 -6.18 1.42
C ARG A 88 -13.81 -6.21 0.66
N LYS A 89 -13.51 -7.34 0.02
CA LYS A 89 -12.53 -7.39 -1.08
C LYS A 89 -12.89 -6.34 -2.14
N LEU A 90 -11.95 -5.46 -2.48
CA LEU A 90 -12.05 -4.53 -3.61
C LEU A 90 -11.45 -5.19 -4.86
N THR A 91 -12.01 -6.32 -5.26
CA THR A 91 -11.55 -6.97 -6.49
C THR A 91 -12.34 -6.45 -7.70
N GLY A 92 -11.62 -5.92 -8.69
CA GLY A 92 -12.15 -5.55 -10.01
C GLY A 92 -12.03 -4.06 -10.37
N ARG A 93 -11.65 -3.79 -11.63
CA ARG A 93 -11.50 -2.43 -12.22
C ARG A 93 -12.79 -1.60 -12.16
N ASP A 94 -13.96 -2.24 -12.21
CA ASP A 94 -15.26 -1.56 -12.15
C ASP A 94 -15.57 -0.94 -10.76
N SER A 95 -14.67 -1.15 -9.79
CA SER A 95 -14.82 -0.66 -8.41
C SER A 95 -13.74 0.32 -7.96
N ASP A 96 -12.68 0.54 -8.75
CA ASP A 96 -11.57 1.42 -8.38
C ASP A 96 -11.94 2.90 -8.60
N PRO A 97 -12.14 3.67 -7.51
CA PRO A 97 -12.65 5.03 -7.59
C PRO A 97 -11.62 6.07 -7.99
N ILE A 98 -10.32 5.77 -7.91
CA ILE A 98 -9.25 6.77 -8.01
C ILE A 98 -8.16 6.40 -9.02
N VAL A 99 -8.23 5.23 -9.68
CA VAL A 99 -7.26 4.82 -10.71
C VAL A 99 -6.97 5.89 -11.76
N GLU A 100 -7.99 6.59 -12.26
CA GLU A 100 -7.83 7.65 -13.26
C GLU A 100 -7.04 8.85 -12.73
N SER A 101 -7.10 9.10 -11.43
CA SER A 101 -6.28 10.13 -10.78
C SER A 101 -4.86 9.62 -10.53
N MET A 102 -4.71 8.35 -10.16
CA MET A 102 -3.41 7.72 -9.93
C MET A 102 -2.57 7.62 -11.22
N TRP A 103 -3.20 7.25 -12.34
CA TRP A 103 -2.60 7.20 -13.68
C TRP A 103 -1.79 8.47 -13.98
N LYS A 104 -2.31 9.63 -13.57
CA LYS A 104 -1.76 10.95 -13.96
C LYS A 104 -0.40 11.23 -13.34
N HIS A 105 -0.01 10.48 -12.32
CA HIS A 105 1.32 10.59 -11.73
C HIS A 105 2.35 9.92 -12.64
N LYS A 106 3.47 10.62 -12.84
CA LYS A 106 4.60 10.08 -13.59
C LYS A 106 5.16 8.83 -12.89
N GLY A 107 5.63 7.87 -13.68
CA GLY A 107 6.13 6.60 -13.16
C GLY A 107 5.04 5.60 -12.79
N TYR A 108 3.76 5.91 -13.01
CA TYR A 108 2.67 4.95 -12.74
C TYR A 108 2.85 3.64 -13.51
N ILE A 109 2.99 2.53 -12.76
CA ILE A 109 3.03 1.17 -13.26
C ILE A 109 1.69 0.49 -12.95
N ARG A 110 1.17 -0.24 -13.93
CA ARG A 110 -0.06 -1.02 -13.75
C ARG A 110 0.17 -2.12 -12.70
N ALA A 111 -0.56 -2.04 -11.60
CA ALA A 111 -0.49 -3.00 -10.51
C ALA A 111 -1.54 -4.13 -10.61
N SER A 112 -1.18 -5.32 -10.14
CA SER A 112 -2.11 -6.32 -9.62
C SER A 112 -2.43 -6.04 -8.15
N SER A 113 -3.46 -6.69 -7.59
CA SER A 113 -3.72 -6.61 -6.14
C SER A 113 -2.49 -7.01 -5.34
N ALA A 114 -2.30 -6.36 -4.19
CA ALA A 114 -1.21 -6.63 -3.26
C ALA A 114 -1.76 -6.73 -1.83
N ILE A 115 -1.07 -7.51 -0.99
CA ILE A 115 -1.40 -7.69 0.42
C ILE A 115 -0.38 -6.89 1.24
N PRO A 116 -0.79 -5.88 2.03
CA PRO A 116 0.13 -4.99 2.73
C PRO A 116 1.21 -5.72 3.53
N LEU A 117 0.82 -6.73 4.32
CA LEU A 117 1.75 -7.51 5.13
C LEU A 117 2.82 -8.21 4.28
N LEU A 118 2.44 -8.79 3.13
CA LEU A 118 3.37 -9.50 2.25
C LEU A 118 4.28 -8.58 1.42
N GLU A 119 3.89 -7.32 1.27
CA GLU A 119 4.68 -6.29 0.60
C GLU A 119 5.64 -5.55 1.53
N GLY A 120 5.57 -5.79 2.84
CA GLY A 120 6.35 -5.04 3.83
C GLY A 120 5.85 -3.61 4.01
N ALA A 121 4.55 -3.40 3.84
CA ALA A 121 3.96 -2.08 3.94
C ALA A 121 3.66 -1.67 5.38
N VAL A 122 3.81 -0.37 5.62
CA VAL A 122 3.43 0.28 6.87
C VAL A 122 2.19 1.14 6.63
N PRO A 123 1.27 1.22 7.59
CA PRO A 123 0.08 2.05 7.47
C PRO A 123 0.45 3.52 7.68
N ALA A 124 -0.16 4.40 6.88
CA ALA A 124 -0.01 5.86 7.03
C ALA A 124 -1.20 6.48 7.77
N CYS A 125 -2.41 6.08 7.41
CA CYS A 125 -3.63 6.64 7.97
C CYS A 125 -4.83 5.71 7.81
N ILE A 126 -5.89 6.05 8.53
CA ILE A 126 -7.21 5.47 8.37
C ILE A 126 -8.19 6.56 7.95
N LEU A 127 -8.96 6.28 6.90
CA LEU A 127 -10.07 7.09 6.46
C LEU A 127 -11.36 6.46 6.99
N THR A 128 -12.11 7.20 7.79
CA THR A 128 -13.42 6.76 8.28
C THR A 128 -14.35 7.96 8.38
N GLU A 129 -15.62 7.77 8.02
CA GLU A 129 -16.67 8.80 8.13
C GLU A 129 -16.38 10.14 7.41
N GLY A 130 -15.43 10.16 6.46
CA GLY A 130 -15.02 11.37 5.74
C GLY A 130 -13.89 12.15 6.40
N GLU A 131 -13.26 11.56 7.43
CA GLU A 131 -12.12 12.11 8.14
C GLU A 131 -10.89 11.23 7.95
N VAL A 132 -9.71 11.84 8.09
CA VAL A 132 -8.40 11.19 7.94
C VAL A 132 -7.71 11.19 9.29
N TYR A 133 -7.39 10.00 9.79
CA TYR A 133 -6.71 9.80 11.06
C TYR A 133 -5.30 9.27 10.79
N PRO A 134 -4.23 10.03 11.12
CA PRO A 134 -2.87 9.52 10.98
C PRO A 134 -2.66 8.32 11.91
N LEU A 135 -1.81 7.39 11.49
CA LEU A 135 -1.35 6.28 12.34
C LEU A 135 0.11 6.49 12.69
N ASP A 136 0.41 6.44 13.98
CA ASP A 136 1.78 6.40 14.46
C ASP A 136 2.29 4.97 14.33
N SER A 137 3.35 4.80 13.55
CA SER A 137 4.14 3.57 13.49
C SER A 137 5.30 3.69 14.45
N ASP A 138 5.29 2.94 15.54
CA ASP A 138 6.39 2.84 16.49
C ASP A 138 7.10 1.47 16.37
N GLU A 139 8.09 1.26 17.24
CA GLU A 139 8.86 0.01 17.31
C GLU A 139 7.97 -1.17 17.66
N THR A 140 7.10 -1.04 18.67
CA THR A 140 6.12 -2.05 19.10
C THR A 140 5.21 -2.48 17.95
N PHE A 141 4.74 -1.52 17.16
CA PHE A 141 3.91 -1.78 15.99
C PHE A 141 4.70 -2.56 14.92
N SER A 142 5.96 -2.19 14.69
CA SER A 142 6.84 -2.87 13.73
C SER A 142 7.17 -4.30 14.16
N GLU A 143 7.39 -4.55 15.46
CA GLU A 143 7.53 -5.88 16.04
C GLU A 143 6.27 -6.72 15.82
N SER A 144 5.10 -6.13 16.07
CA SER A 144 3.81 -6.82 15.85
C SER A 144 3.62 -7.20 14.37
N LEU A 145 4.01 -6.31 13.44
CA LEU A 145 3.99 -6.62 12.01
C LEU A 145 4.96 -7.74 11.64
N SER A 146 6.15 -7.73 12.23
CA SER A 146 7.17 -8.77 12.07
C SER A 146 6.64 -10.13 12.49
N GLU A 147 6.04 -10.25 13.68
CA GLU A 147 5.47 -11.50 14.19
C GLU A 147 4.33 -12.01 13.30
N LEU A 148 3.40 -11.12 12.93
CA LEU A 148 2.26 -11.47 12.07
C LEU A 148 2.71 -11.94 10.68
N PHE A 149 3.77 -11.35 10.14
CA PHE A 149 4.34 -11.73 8.86
C PHE A 149 4.91 -13.16 8.91
N GLU A 150 5.69 -13.48 9.93
CA GLU A 150 6.25 -14.83 10.12
C GLU A 150 5.14 -15.88 10.30
N GLU A 151 4.14 -15.58 11.14
CA GLU A 151 3.00 -16.47 11.34
C GLU A 151 2.25 -16.71 10.02
N HIS A 152 1.98 -15.66 9.26
CA HIS A 152 1.24 -15.78 8.01
C HIS A 152 2.01 -16.60 6.97
N GLN A 153 3.32 -16.39 6.86
CA GLN A 153 4.18 -17.19 6.00
C GLN A 153 4.24 -18.66 6.42
N TYR A 154 4.37 -18.93 7.71
CA TYR A 154 4.35 -20.28 8.25
C TYR A 154 3.04 -20.99 7.87
N MET A 155 1.89 -20.35 8.07
CA MET A 155 0.59 -20.90 7.70
C MET A 155 0.46 -21.16 6.19
N LEU A 156 0.98 -20.27 5.34
CA LEU A 156 1.03 -20.48 3.90
C LEU A 156 1.92 -21.66 3.50
N SER A 157 3.03 -21.86 4.20
CA SER A 157 3.93 -23.00 3.95
C SER A 157 3.28 -24.35 4.28
N LEU A 158 2.38 -24.40 5.27
CA LEU A 158 1.64 -25.62 5.61
C LEU A 158 0.67 -26.06 4.51
N VAL A 159 0.03 -25.09 3.84
CA VAL A 159 -0.89 -25.35 2.72
C VAL A 159 -0.17 -25.48 1.37
N ASN A 160 1.03 -24.93 1.26
CA ASN A 160 1.88 -25.03 0.07
C ASN A 160 3.34 -25.32 0.45
N PRO A 161 3.70 -26.59 0.72
CA PRO A 161 5.04 -26.97 1.22
C PRO A 161 6.20 -26.70 0.26
N ARG A 162 5.91 -26.33 -0.99
CA ARG A 162 6.93 -25.96 -2.00
C ARG A 162 7.12 -24.44 -2.12
N MET A 163 6.42 -23.66 -1.31
CA MET A 163 6.57 -22.21 -1.28
C MET A 163 7.94 -21.84 -0.69
N GLU A 164 8.66 -20.97 -1.37
CA GLU A 164 9.82 -20.30 -0.80
C GLU A 164 9.37 -19.23 0.20
N LEU A 165 9.94 -19.26 1.40
CA LEU A 165 9.70 -18.26 2.43
C LEU A 165 10.42 -16.95 2.07
N ARG A 166 9.74 -15.82 2.23
CA ARG A 166 10.32 -14.49 1.99
C ARG A 166 11.01 -14.00 3.27
N SER A 167 12.07 -13.20 3.11
CA SER A 167 12.68 -12.48 4.22
C SER A 167 11.69 -11.51 4.86
N ASN A 168 11.78 -11.34 6.17
CA ASN A 168 10.92 -10.44 6.93
C ASN A 168 11.26 -8.97 6.66
N PRO A 169 10.33 -8.19 6.06
CA PRO A 169 10.58 -6.80 5.72
C PRO A 169 10.56 -5.86 6.93
N TYR A 170 10.11 -6.35 8.09
CA TYR A 170 10.02 -5.59 9.33
C TYR A 170 11.18 -5.89 10.29
N GLN A 171 12.08 -6.81 9.91
CA GLN A 171 13.33 -7.07 10.63
C GLN A 171 14.46 -6.26 9.97
N ASN A 172 14.92 -5.22 10.67
CA ASN A 172 16.15 -4.48 10.37
C ASN A 172 17.03 -4.45 11.61
#